data_AF-A0A7S2HG39-F1
#
_entry.id   AF-A0A7S2HG39-F1
#
_cell.length_a   1.000
_cell.length_b   1.000
_cell.length_c   1.000
_cell.angle_alpha   90.00
_cell.angle_beta   90.00
_cell.angle_gamma   90.00
#
_symmetry.space_group_name_H-M   'P 1'
#
loop_
_entity.id
_entity.type
_entity.pdbx_description
1 polymer ?
#
loop_
_entity_poly.entity_id
_entity_poly.type
_entity_poly.pdbx_seq_one_letter_code
_entity_poly.pdbx_strand_id
1 'polypeptide(L)'
;AGLDQIWYTGISLQCKALKKIISSEEQRLRILKEGLPSKDFPSDHLAVGVILSWNNTSFSSSTLPDLHISPEQSNPDKNKSREELLAEAQELKNNLCFDSEKQRLEFDCFLGDIAGLNLRRGQIPNEEQKTLLDDRKKRRDQLLQDASKEVYTILKRILKLHREASKRKDEDEEQS
;
A
#
# COMPACT_ATOMS: atom_id res chain seq x y z
N ALA A 1 20.14 12.32 -3.10
CA ALA A 1 19.71 10.98 -2.67
C ALA A 1 20.19 9.97 -3.71
N GLY A 2 20.57 8.76 -3.31
CA GLY A 2 20.91 7.69 -4.25
C GLY A 2 19.66 7.15 -4.95
N LEU A 3 19.80 6.67 -6.19
CA LEU A 3 18.70 6.13 -6.98
C LEU A 3 18.22 4.77 -6.44
N ASP A 4 19.17 3.92 -6.02
CA ASP A 4 18.88 2.57 -5.52
C ASP A 4 18.67 2.57 -4.01
N GLN A 5 17.58 1.93 -3.56
CA GLN A 5 17.14 1.96 -2.16
C GLN A 5 16.62 0.60 -1.70
N ILE A 6 16.85 0.27 -0.42
CA ILE A 6 16.28 -0.90 0.24
C ILE A 6 15.38 -0.41 1.37
N TRP A 7 14.10 -0.75 1.29
CA TRP A 7 13.09 -0.40 2.28
C TRP A 7 12.87 -1.56 3.24
N TYR A 8 12.82 -1.28 4.55
CA TYR A 8 12.49 -2.26 5.58
C TYR A 8 11.71 -1.60 6.72
N THR A 9 10.99 -2.40 7.52
CA THR A 9 10.27 -1.91 8.70
C THR A 9 11.04 -2.19 9.98
N GLY A 10 11.23 -1.14 10.80
CA GLY A 10 11.84 -1.24 12.13
C GLY A 10 11.04 -2.07 13.14
N ILE A 11 9.79 -2.42 12.80
CA ILE A 11 8.88 -3.22 13.64
C ILE A 11 9.39 -4.66 13.72
N SER A 12 9.67 -5.29 12.58
CA SER A 12 10.08 -6.70 12.52
C SER A 12 11.58 -6.88 12.33
N LEU A 13 12.28 -5.87 11.78
CA LEU A 13 13.67 -5.97 11.38
C LEU A 13 14.51 -4.86 12.01
N GLN A 14 15.71 -5.23 12.44
CA GLN A 14 16.76 -4.31 12.83
C GLN A 14 17.86 -4.32 11.76
N CYS A 15 18.22 -3.14 11.26
CA CYS A 15 19.41 -2.97 10.44
C CYS A 15 20.67 -3.06 11.32
N LYS A 16 21.47 -4.09 11.09
CA LYS A 16 22.72 -4.34 11.83
C LYS A 16 23.92 -3.67 11.18
N ALA A 17 23.97 -3.65 9.86
CA ALA A 17 25.08 -3.04 9.14
C ALA A 17 24.66 -2.65 7.72
N LEU A 18 25.35 -1.66 7.17
CA LEU A 18 25.26 -1.27 5.77
C LEU A 18 26.56 -1.61 5.07
N LYS A 19 26.46 -2.10 3.84
CA LYS A 19 27.62 -2.31 2.98
C LYS A 19 28.22 -0.95 2.64
N LYS A 20 29.51 -0.79 2.92
CA LYS A 20 30.26 0.37 2.43
C LYS A 20 30.36 0.27 0.91
N ILE A 21 29.73 1.22 0.20
CA ILE A 21 29.63 1.19 -1.27
C ILE A 21 31.00 1.41 -1.92
N ILE A 22 31.76 2.38 -1.41
CA ILE A 22 33.10 2.72 -1.89
C ILE A 22 34.09 2.45 -0.76
N SER A 23 35.09 1.62 -1.02
CA SER A 23 36.05 1.21 0.01
C SER A 23 37.04 2.32 0.39
N SER A 24 37.46 3.16 -0.56
CA SER A 24 38.43 4.24 -0.37
C SER A 24 38.13 5.51 -1.20
N GLU A 25 38.76 6.63 -0.85
CA GLU A 25 38.57 7.90 -1.57
C GLU A 25 39.20 7.84 -2.98
N GLU A 26 40.29 7.10 -3.16
CA GLU A 26 40.90 6.89 -4.48
C GLU A 26 39.93 6.18 -5.42
N GLN A 27 39.21 5.18 -4.92
CA GLN A 27 38.18 4.48 -5.69
C GLN A 27 37.04 5.43 -6.06
N ARG A 28 36.61 6.30 -5.15
CA ARG A 28 35.59 7.32 -5.42
C ARG A 28 36.03 8.28 -6.51
N LEU A 29 37.24 8.84 -6.40
CA LEU A 29 37.78 9.78 -7.38
C LEU A 29 37.91 9.14 -8.75
N ARG A 30 38.34 7.87 -8.81
CA ARG A 30 38.40 7.09 -10.05
C ARG A 30 37.01 6.92 -10.67
N ILE A 31 36.01 6.50 -9.90
CA ILE A 31 34.62 6.34 -10.39
C ILE A 31 34.06 7.68 -10.87
N LEU A 32 34.31 8.79 -10.16
CA LEU A 32 33.85 10.12 -10.58
C LEU A 32 34.52 10.60 -11.87
N LYS A 33 35.76 10.19 -12.10
CA LYS A 33 36.54 10.59 -13.28
C LYS A 33 36.24 9.72 -14.51
N GLU A 34 36.14 8.41 -14.31
CA GLU A 34 36.06 7.42 -15.40
C GLU A 34 34.63 6.92 -15.62
N GLY A 35 33.75 7.07 -14.63
CA GLY A 35 32.39 6.56 -14.65
C GLY A 35 32.29 5.07 -14.32
N LEU A 36 31.09 4.54 -14.54
CA LEU A 36 30.77 3.11 -14.51
C LEU A 36 30.18 2.72 -15.88
N PRO A 37 30.26 1.44 -16.29
CA PRO A 37 30.93 0.32 -15.62
C PRO A 37 32.47 0.39 -15.70
N SER A 38 33.13 -0.38 -14.85
CA SER A 38 34.59 -0.54 -14.81
C SER A 38 34.99 -2.01 -14.58
N LYS A 39 36.28 -2.33 -14.66
CA LYS A 39 36.78 -3.70 -14.43
C LYS A 39 36.37 -4.26 -13.05
N ASP A 40 36.31 -3.40 -12.04
CA ASP A 40 35.96 -3.80 -10.67
C ASP A 40 34.43 -3.75 -10.43
N PHE A 41 33.70 -3.00 -11.26
CA PHE A 41 32.26 -2.76 -11.13
C PHE A 41 31.59 -2.96 -12.50
N PRO A 42 31.14 -4.18 -12.83
CA PRO A 42 30.69 -4.53 -14.18
C PRO A 42 29.33 -3.92 -14.56
N SER A 43 28.63 -3.27 -13.63
CA SER A 43 27.37 -2.55 -13.85
C SER A 43 27.60 -1.05 -13.72
N ASP A 44 26.76 -0.29 -14.41
CA ASP A 44 26.55 1.15 -14.28
C ASP A 44 25.98 1.58 -12.91
N HIS A 45 25.47 0.65 -12.12
CA HIS A 45 25.01 0.85 -10.75
C HIS A 45 25.97 0.24 -9.71
N LEU A 46 26.07 0.88 -8.54
CA LEU A 46 26.81 0.34 -7.39
C LEU A 46 25.89 -0.46 -6.48
N ALA A 47 26.33 -1.65 -6.08
CA ALA A 47 25.53 -2.54 -5.23
C ALA A 47 25.26 -1.94 -3.84
N VAL A 48 23.98 -1.70 -3.54
CA VAL A 48 23.48 -1.41 -2.20
C VAL A 48 23.35 -2.72 -1.43
N GLY A 49 23.84 -2.76 -0.18
CA GLY A 49 23.75 -3.96 0.65
C GLY A 49 23.46 -3.61 2.11
N VAL A 50 22.66 -4.45 2.77
CA VAL A 50 22.29 -4.31 4.17
C VAL A 50 22.30 -5.68 4.85
N ILE A 51 22.70 -5.72 6.12
CA ILE A 51 22.53 -6.87 6.99
C ILE A 51 21.35 -6.55 7.92
N LEU A 52 20.29 -7.34 7.80
CA LEU A 52 19.08 -7.24 8.60
C LEU A 52 19.02 -8.42 9.56
N SER A 53 18.51 -8.18 10.77
CA SER A 53 18.17 -9.24 11.72
C SER A 53 16.75 -9.06 12.21
N TRP A 54 16.06 -10.17 12.51
CA TRP A 54 14.75 -10.12 13.14
C TRP A 54 14.82 -9.53 14.56
N ASN A 55 13.83 -8.72 14.92
CA ASN A 55 13.64 -8.29 16.30
C ASN A 55 13.18 -9.50 17.13
N ASN A 56 14.02 -9.93 18.08
CA ASN A 56 13.85 -11.18 18.85
C ASN A 56 12.72 -11.15 19.89
N THR A 57 11.78 -10.21 19.84
CA THR A 57 10.86 -9.95 20.96
C THR A 57 9.69 -10.94 21.11
N SER A 58 9.53 -11.98 20.27
CA SER A 58 8.42 -12.94 20.44
C SER A 58 8.63 -14.36 19.87
N PHE A 59 9.85 -14.88 19.75
CA PHE A 59 10.06 -16.23 19.19
C PHE A 59 10.59 -17.22 20.23
N SER A 60 9.68 -17.87 20.95
CA SER A 60 9.95 -19.05 21.77
C SER A 60 9.85 -20.34 20.94
N SER A 61 10.62 -20.46 19.85
CA SER A 61 10.77 -21.72 19.12
C SER A 61 11.87 -21.54 18.07
N SER A 62 12.70 -22.56 17.89
CA SER A 62 13.84 -22.68 16.98
C SER A 62 13.47 -22.68 15.47
N THR A 63 12.38 -22.03 15.10
CA THR A 63 11.89 -21.91 13.73
C THR A 63 11.89 -20.44 13.37
N LEU A 64 12.60 -20.07 12.30
CA LEU A 64 12.41 -18.77 11.65
C LEU A 64 10.90 -18.59 11.47
N PRO A 65 10.30 -17.49 11.92
CA PRO A 65 8.89 -17.26 11.64
C PRO A 65 8.71 -17.35 10.14
N ASP A 66 7.76 -18.18 9.70
CA ASP A 66 7.18 -17.96 8.39
C ASP A 66 6.84 -16.48 8.35
N LEU A 67 7.30 -15.81 7.30
CA LEU A 67 6.89 -14.46 6.94
C LEU A 67 5.42 -14.53 6.51
N HIS A 68 4.57 -14.92 7.45
CA HIS A 68 3.19 -14.54 7.44
C HIS A 68 3.24 -13.03 7.60
N ILE A 69 3.23 -12.34 6.46
CA ILE A 69 2.46 -11.12 6.31
C ILE A 69 1.03 -11.56 6.63
N SER A 70 0.74 -11.76 7.91
CA SER A 70 -0.61 -11.90 8.37
C SER A 70 -1.24 -10.60 7.91
N PRO A 71 -2.26 -10.65 7.05
CA PRO A 71 -3.05 -9.49 6.75
C PRO A 71 -3.95 -9.23 7.95
N GLU A 72 -3.38 -9.18 9.16
CA GLU A 72 -3.96 -8.46 10.26
C GLU A 72 -4.01 -7.03 9.76
N GLN A 73 -5.14 -6.74 9.11
CA GLN A 73 -5.56 -5.43 8.66
C GLN A 73 -5.55 -4.57 9.91
N SER A 74 -4.39 -3.98 10.22
CA SER A 74 -4.19 -3.07 11.34
C SER A 74 -5.34 -2.10 11.26
N ASN A 75 -6.32 -2.19 12.17
CA ASN A 75 -7.54 -1.39 12.03
C ASN A 75 -7.13 0.06 11.79
N PRO A 76 -7.81 0.79 10.87
CA PRO A 76 -7.46 2.17 10.63
C PRO A 76 -7.41 2.86 11.98
N ASP A 77 -6.25 3.45 12.28
CA ASP A 77 -5.99 3.98 13.61
C ASP A 77 -7.09 5.00 13.92
N LYS A 78 -7.76 4.82 15.06
CA LYS A 78 -8.95 5.62 15.41
C LYS A 78 -8.62 7.11 15.48
N ASN A 79 -7.35 7.45 15.65
CA ASN A 79 -6.87 8.82 15.74
C ASN A 79 -6.55 9.47 14.39
N LYS A 80 -6.57 8.74 13.27
CA LYS A 80 -6.24 9.31 11.96
C LYS A 80 -7.32 10.26 11.44
N SER A 81 -6.92 11.41 10.91
CA SER A 81 -7.86 12.34 10.28
C SER A 81 -8.47 11.75 9.00
N ARG A 82 -9.58 12.32 8.52
CA ARG A 82 -10.19 11.93 7.24
C ARG A 82 -9.18 12.01 6.09
N GLU A 83 -8.37 13.06 6.05
CA GLU A 83 -7.37 13.28 5.00
C GLU A 83 -6.27 12.22 5.04
N GLU A 84 -5.81 11.85 6.23
CA GLU A 84 -4.81 10.79 6.41
C GLU A 84 -5.33 9.42 5.97
N LEU A 85 -6.61 9.12 6.23
CA LEU A 85 -7.24 7.87 5.78
C LEU A 85 -7.33 7.79 4.25
N LEU A 86 -7.66 8.91 3.59
CA LEU A 86 -7.71 8.99 2.13
C LEU A 86 -6.31 8.94 1.51
N ALA A 87 -5.31 9.57 2.14
CA ALA A 87 -3.92 9.51 1.71
C ALA A 87 -3.38 8.07 1.79
N GLU A 88 -3.64 7.34 2.89
CA GLU A 88 -3.27 5.92 3.01
C GLU A 88 -3.96 5.08 1.93
N ALA A 89 -5.24 5.33 1.66
CA ALA A 89 -5.98 4.61 0.62
C ALA A 89 -5.38 4.83 -0.78
N GLN A 90 -4.99 6.08 -1.07
CA GLN A 90 -4.35 6.47 -2.33
C GLN A 90 -2.97 5.82 -2.48
N GLU A 91 -2.16 5.81 -1.43
CA GLU A 91 -0.84 5.17 -1.42
C GLU A 91 -0.95 3.66 -1.68
N LEU A 92 -1.86 2.98 -0.97
CA LEU A 92 -2.12 1.55 -1.17
C LEU A 92 -2.55 1.25 -2.61
N LYS A 93 -3.40 2.11 -3.18
CA LYS A 93 -3.86 1.96 -4.58
C LYS A 93 -2.71 2.15 -5.57
N ASN A 94 -1.84 3.13 -5.36
CA ASN A 94 -0.71 3.42 -6.26
C ASN A 94 0.32 2.30 -6.26
N ASN A 95 0.49 1.62 -5.12
CA ASN A 95 1.43 0.51 -4.96
C ASN A 95 0.81 -0.87 -5.26
N LEU A 96 -0.50 -0.94 -5.51
CA LEU A 96 -1.18 -2.20 -5.79
C LEU A 96 -0.90 -2.67 -7.22
N CYS A 97 -0.36 -3.88 -7.35
CA CYS A 97 -0.30 -4.59 -8.63
C CYS A 97 -1.63 -5.32 -8.86
N PHE A 98 -2.50 -4.76 -9.70
CA PHE A 98 -3.77 -5.40 -10.06
C PHE A 98 -3.53 -6.67 -10.89
N ASP A 99 -4.40 -7.67 -10.74
CA ASP A 99 -4.34 -8.93 -11.50
C ASP A 99 -4.60 -8.70 -12.99
N SER A 100 -5.33 -7.63 -13.33
CA SER A 100 -5.57 -7.20 -14.71
C SER A 100 -5.88 -5.72 -14.80
N GLU A 101 -5.72 -5.15 -15.99
CA GLU A 101 -6.14 -3.76 -16.25
C GLU A 101 -7.65 -3.57 -16.11
N LYS A 102 -8.44 -4.59 -16.47
CA LYS A 102 -9.89 -4.58 -16.27
C LYS A 102 -10.26 -4.43 -14.79
N GLN A 103 -9.58 -5.16 -13.90
CA GLN A 103 -9.78 -5.06 -12.45
C GLN A 103 -9.45 -3.65 -11.94
N ARG A 104 -8.36 -3.04 -12.44
CA ARG A 104 -8.00 -1.64 -12.11
C ARG A 104 -9.11 -0.67 -12.49
N LEU A 105 -9.59 -0.74 -13.73
CA LEU A 105 -10.63 0.16 -14.26
C LEU A 105 -11.97 -0.01 -13.53
N GLU A 106 -12.36 -1.24 -13.21
CA GLU A 106 -13.58 -1.51 -12.44
C GLU A 106 -13.46 -0.99 -11.00
N PHE A 107 -12.29 -1.12 -10.38
CA PHE A 107 -12.04 -0.60 -9.04
C PHE A 107 -12.05 0.94 -9.02
N ASP A 108 -11.48 1.60 -10.03
CA ASP A 108 -11.55 3.06 -10.19
C ASP A 108 -13.01 3.55 -10.31
N CYS A 109 -13.82 2.85 -11.13
CA CYS A 109 -15.25 3.12 -11.23
C CYS A 109 -15.98 2.95 -9.90
N PHE A 110 -15.53 2.03 -9.03
CA PHE A 110 -16.12 1.82 -7.72
C PHE A 110 -15.72 2.89 -6.70
N LEU A 111 -14.56 3.52 -6.83
CA LEU A 111 -14.17 4.60 -5.92
C LEU A 111 -14.78 5.95 -6.31
N GLY A 112 -15.16 6.13 -7.57
CA GLY A 112 -15.85 7.33 -8.05
C GLY A 112 -17.34 7.40 -7.69
N ASP A 113 -17.91 8.60 -7.77
CA ASP A 113 -19.33 8.83 -7.54
C ASP A 113 -20.21 8.05 -8.54
N ILE A 114 -21.36 7.57 -8.08
CA ILE A 114 -22.34 6.95 -8.97
C ILE A 114 -23.08 8.06 -9.71
N ALA A 115 -22.83 8.19 -11.00
CA ALA A 115 -23.57 9.12 -11.85
C ALA A 115 -25.09 8.88 -11.70
N GLY A 116 -25.83 9.91 -11.30
CA GLY A 116 -27.29 9.86 -11.10
C GLY A 116 -27.77 9.56 -9.69
N LEU A 117 -26.87 9.27 -8.74
CA LEU A 117 -27.23 8.89 -7.37
C LEU A 117 -27.04 10.06 -6.40
N ASN A 118 -27.93 11.06 -6.50
CA ASN A 118 -28.03 12.18 -5.57
C ASN A 118 -28.96 11.83 -4.40
N LEU A 119 -28.50 10.97 -3.48
CA LEU A 119 -29.25 10.70 -2.25
C LEU A 119 -28.93 11.76 -1.20
N ARG A 120 -29.95 12.46 -0.73
CA ARG A 120 -29.82 13.30 0.47
C ARG A 120 -29.83 12.42 1.71
N ARG A 121 -29.20 12.90 2.78
CA ARG A 121 -29.15 12.21 4.08
C ARG A 121 -30.57 11.92 4.58
N GLY A 122 -30.85 10.66 4.93
CA GLY A 122 -32.17 10.19 5.36
C GLY A 122 -33.19 9.92 4.24
N GLN A 123 -32.83 10.14 2.97
CA GLN A 123 -33.71 9.83 1.85
C GLN A 123 -33.74 8.33 1.58
N ILE A 124 -34.94 7.74 1.59
CA ILE A 124 -35.13 6.35 1.17
C ILE A 124 -34.90 6.28 -0.34
N PRO A 125 -33.97 5.43 -0.83
CA PRO A 125 -33.72 5.30 -2.26
C PRO A 125 -34.97 4.84 -3.00
N ASN A 126 -35.24 5.44 -4.16
CA ASN A 126 -36.27 4.95 -5.07
C ASN A 126 -35.85 3.59 -5.67
N GLU A 127 -36.77 2.87 -6.32
CA GLU A 127 -36.48 1.55 -6.88
C GLU A 127 -35.34 1.57 -7.90
N GLU A 128 -35.24 2.60 -8.73
CA GLU A 128 -34.14 2.77 -9.70
C GLU A 128 -32.77 3.02 -9.03
N GLN A 129 -32.74 3.72 -7.89
CA GLN A 129 -31.54 3.96 -7.11
C GLN A 129 -31.12 2.69 -6.37
N LYS A 130 -32.08 1.89 -5.88
CA LYS A 130 -31.80 0.59 -5.27
C LYS A 130 -31.16 -0.36 -6.28
N THR A 131 -31.71 -0.46 -7.50
CA THR A 131 -31.13 -1.33 -8.52
C THR A 131 -29.70 -0.91 -8.88
N LEU A 132 -29.44 0.40 -9.01
CA LEU A 132 -28.07 0.91 -9.24
C LEU A 132 -27.10 0.57 -8.09
N LEU A 133 -27.55 0.68 -6.83
CA LEU A 133 -26.74 0.34 -5.65
C LEU A 133 -26.47 -1.16 -5.58
N ASP A 134 -27.48 -2.00 -5.85
CA ASP A 134 -27.37 -3.45 -5.85
C ASP A 134 -26.45 -3.95 -6.97
N ASP A 135 -26.57 -3.39 -8.18
CA ASP A 135 -25.67 -3.70 -9.30
C ASP A 135 -24.23 -3.31 -8.99
N ARG A 136 -24.01 -2.17 -8.34
CA ARG A 136 -22.66 -1.76 -7.91
C ARG A 136 -22.12 -2.69 -6.83
N LYS A 137 -22.95 -3.10 -5.87
CA LYS A 137 -22.57 -4.06 -4.82
C LYS A 137 -22.19 -5.41 -5.43
N LYS A 138 -23.01 -5.92 -6.36
CA LYS A 138 -22.75 -7.18 -7.07
C LYS A 138 -21.44 -7.14 -7.85
N ARG A 139 -21.18 -6.05 -8.58
CA ARG A 139 -19.91 -5.86 -9.31
C ARG A 139 -18.71 -5.79 -8.38
N ARG A 140 -18.81 -5.10 -7.24
CA ARG A 140 -17.75 -5.07 -6.23
C ARG A 140 -17.48 -6.46 -5.68
N ASP A 141 -18.51 -7.19 -5.32
CA ASP A 141 -18.36 -8.51 -4.71
C ASP A 141 -17.75 -9.50 -5.72
N GLN A 142 -18.12 -9.40 -7.00
CA GLN A 142 -17.48 -10.14 -8.10
C GLN A 142 -16.00 -9.78 -8.25
N LEU A 143 -15.65 -8.49 -8.29
CA LEU A 143 -14.28 -8.02 -8.40
C LEU A 143 -13.40 -8.51 -7.24
N LEU A 144 -13.94 -8.55 -6.03
CA LEU A 144 -13.26 -9.11 -4.87
C LEU A 144 -13.13 -10.64 -4.95
N GLN A 145 -14.12 -11.33 -5.51
CA GLN A 145 -14.08 -12.79 -5.65
C GLN A 145 -13.06 -13.24 -6.71
N ASP A 146 -12.92 -12.47 -7.79
CA ASP A 146 -12.00 -12.75 -8.89
C ASP A 146 -10.56 -12.33 -8.60
N ALA A 147 -10.33 -11.57 -7.52
CA ALA A 147 -9.01 -11.10 -7.13
C ALA A 147 -8.14 -12.21 -6.52
N SER A 148 -6.84 -12.18 -6.80
CA SER A 148 -5.86 -12.98 -6.07
C SER A 148 -5.89 -12.66 -4.58
N LYS A 149 -5.40 -13.58 -3.74
CA LYS A 149 -5.48 -13.46 -2.28
C LYS A 149 -4.76 -12.21 -1.76
N GLU A 150 -3.64 -11.88 -2.38
CA GLU A 150 -2.81 -10.72 -2.09
C GLU A 150 -3.57 -9.43 -2.46
N VAL A 151 -4.11 -9.36 -3.68
CA VAL A 151 -4.85 -8.20 -4.19
C VAL A 151 -6.14 -7.98 -3.40
N TYR A 152 -6.91 -9.04 -3.17
CA TYR A 152 -8.15 -9.03 -2.38
C TYR A 152 -7.98 -8.34 -1.02
N THR A 153 -6.88 -8.65 -0.34
CA THR A 153 -6.59 -8.12 0.99
C THR A 153 -6.41 -6.61 0.95
N ILE A 154 -5.66 -6.11 -0.02
CA ILE A 154 -5.37 -4.69 -0.20
C ILE A 154 -6.62 -3.95 -0.67
N LEU A 155 -7.39 -4.52 -1.62
CA LEU A 155 -8.66 -3.95 -2.06
C LEU A 155 -9.65 -3.79 -0.90
N LYS A 156 -9.80 -4.82 -0.06
CA LYS A 156 -10.62 -4.74 1.15
C LYS A 156 -10.16 -3.64 2.10
N ARG A 157 -8.85 -3.45 2.24
CA ARG A 157 -8.27 -2.40 3.09
C ARG A 157 -8.63 -1.01 2.57
N ILE A 158 -8.43 -0.77 1.27
CA ILE A 158 -8.77 0.50 0.62
C ILE A 158 -10.26 0.82 0.81
N LEU A 159 -11.14 -0.16 0.58
CA LEU A 159 -12.59 0.00 0.77
C LEU A 159 -12.96 0.35 2.21
N LYS A 160 -12.28 -0.25 3.19
CA LYS A 160 -12.47 0.03 4.62
C LYS A 160 -12.04 1.45 4.97
N LEU A 161 -10.91 1.91 4.44
CA LEU A 161 -10.40 3.28 4.64
C LEU A 161 -11.38 4.32 4.08
N HIS A 162 -11.87 4.12 2.85
CA HIS A 162 -12.87 5.00 2.26
C HIS A 162 -14.16 5.05 3.08
N ARG A 163 -14.67 3.90 3.53
CA ARG A 163 -15.88 3.85 4.38
C ARG A 163 -15.67 4.62 5.69
N GLU A 164 -14.51 4.49 6.32
CA GLU A 164 -14.22 5.18 7.58
C GLU A 164 -14.05 6.70 7.36
N ALA A 165 -13.42 7.10 6.26
CA ALA A 165 -13.33 8.51 5.85
C ALA A 165 -14.72 9.13 5.59
N SER A 166 -15.65 8.39 4.99
CA SER A 166 -17.03 8.84 4.78
C SER A 166 -17.78 9.03 6.10
N LYS A 167 -17.64 8.12 7.06
CA LYS A 167 -18.28 8.29 8.39
C LYS A 167 -17.80 9.54 9.11
N ARG A 168 -16.50 9.83 9.06
CA ARG A 168 -15.93 11.03 9.71
C ARG A 168 -16.42 12.32 9.06
N LYS A 169 -16.57 12.33 7.73
CA LYS A 169 -17.20 13.46 7.02
C LYS A 169 -18.59 13.75 7.57
N ASP A 170 -19.38 12.70 7.81
CA ASP A 170 -20.74 12.84 8.34
C ASP A 170 -20.74 13.36 9.80
N GLU A 171 -19.73 13.03 10.60
CA GLU A 171 -19.57 13.51 11.99
C GLU A 171 -19.14 14.99 12.03
N ASP A 172 -18.21 15.41 11.16
CA ASP A 172 -17.74 16.79 11.05
C ASP A 172 -18.85 17.75 10.55
N GLU A 173 -19.71 17.27 9.64
CA GLU A 173 -20.88 18.02 9.13
C GLU A 173 -22.03 18.10 10.15
N GLU A 174 -22.12 17.21 11.15
CA GLU A 174 -23.12 17.29 12.23
C GLU A 174 -22.72 18.25 13.36
N GLN A 175 -21.44 18.55 13.52
CA GLN A 175 -20.91 19.42 14.57
C GLN A 175 -20.70 20.88 14.14
N SER A 176 -20.87 21.18 12.85
CA SER A 176 -20.74 22.53 12.27
C SER A 176 -22.11 23.19 12.05
#